data_AF-A0A436R7L2-F1
#
_entry.id   AF-A0A436R7L2-F1
#
_cell.length_a   1.000
_cell.length_b   1.000
_cell.length_c   1.000
_cell.angle_alpha   90.00
_cell.angle_beta   90.00
_cell.angle_gamma   90.00
#
_symmetry.space_group_name_H-M   'P 1'
#
loop_
_entity.id
_entity.type
_entity.pdbx_description
1 polymer ?
#
loop_
_entity_poly.entity_id
_entity_poly.type
_entity_poly.pdbx_seq_one_letter_code
_entity_poly.pdbx_strand_id
1 'polypeptide(L)'
;MVGKLLLRGMLVGLVAGILAFAFARVYGEPQVDKAIAFEEQQAQAAGEAPEPEMVSRVTQAGIGLATGVLVYGAALGGLFSLVFAYAYGRLGSLGPRSTSALLALLGFLAVIVVPSLKYPANPPAVGNPETIAYRTELFFIMIVISIAAMVAAVGLAQRLWSKLGAWNASIVAGLAFLVVFALVKAALPDINEVPENFSATVLWQFRVASLGIQL
;
A
#
# COMPACT_ATOMS: atom_id res chain seq x y z
N MET A 1 -29.05 -3.38 6.30
CA MET A 1 -28.46 -3.53 4.95
C MET A 1 -26.94 -3.44 4.96
N VAL A 2 -26.34 -2.45 5.64
CA VAL A 2 -24.87 -2.26 5.72
C VAL A 2 -24.13 -3.50 6.26
N GLY A 3 -24.63 -4.16 7.31
CA GLY A 3 -23.99 -5.36 7.86
C GLY A 3 -23.84 -6.53 6.85
N LYS A 4 -24.82 -6.73 5.96
CA LYS A 4 -24.72 -7.76 4.89
C LYS A 4 -23.68 -7.36 3.85
N LEU A 5 -23.55 -6.07 3.56
CA LEU A 5 -22.54 -5.57 2.62
C LEU A 5 -21.14 -5.67 3.23
N LEU A 6 -20.99 -5.36 4.52
CA LEU A 6 -19.75 -5.51 5.28
C LEU A 6 -19.24 -6.94 5.25
N LEU A 7 -20.09 -7.90 5.62
CA LEU A 7 -19.74 -9.32 5.60
C LEU A 7 -19.29 -9.77 4.20
N ARG A 8 -20.02 -9.36 3.14
CA ARG A 8 -19.64 -9.67 1.76
C ARG A 8 -18.31 -9.04 1.37
N GLY A 9 -18.07 -7.79 1.77
CA GLY A 9 -16.79 -7.11 1.56
C GLY A 9 -15.64 -7.84 2.21
N MET A 10 -15.78 -8.24 3.48
CA MET A 10 -14.77 -9.02 4.20
C MET A 10 -14.50 -10.38 3.53
N LEU A 11 -15.54 -11.09 3.08
CA LEU A 11 -15.39 -12.36 2.36
C LEU A 11 -14.66 -12.21 1.03
N VAL A 12 -14.98 -11.18 0.25
CA VAL A 12 -14.23 -10.87 -0.99
C VAL A 12 -12.80 -10.46 -0.67
N GLY A 13 -12.60 -9.71 0.41
CA GLY A 13 -11.28 -9.37 0.94
C GLY A 13 -10.43 -10.59 1.30
N LEU A 14 -11.03 -11.64 1.87
CA LEU A 14 -10.36 -12.92 2.10
C LEU A 14 -9.94 -13.58 0.78
N VAL A 15 -10.82 -13.60 -0.23
CA VAL A 15 -10.48 -14.15 -1.55
C VAL A 15 -9.31 -13.37 -2.18
N ALA A 16 -9.33 -12.04 -2.11
CA ALA A 16 -8.22 -11.21 -2.53
C ALA A 16 -6.94 -11.53 -1.73
N GLY A 17 -7.05 -11.73 -0.42
CA GLY A 17 -5.94 -12.14 0.44
C GLY A 17 -5.33 -13.49 0.05
N ILE A 18 -6.13 -14.46 -0.41
CA ILE A 18 -5.61 -15.74 -0.92
C ILE A 18 -4.77 -15.51 -2.18
N LEU A 19 -5.26 -14.69 -3.11
CA LEU A 19 -4.53 -14.36 -4.34
C LEU A 19 -3.24 -13.59 -4.03
N ALA A 20 -3.32 -12.61 -3.14
CA ALA A 20 -2.18 -11.84 -2.66
C ALA A 20 -1.15 -12.72 -1.95
N PHE A 21 -1.58 -13.70 -1.14
CA PHE A 21 -0.69 -14.67 -0.50
C PHE A 21 0.03 -15.54 -1.55
N ALA A 22 -0.70 -16.07 -2.54
CA ALA A 22 -0.10 -16.85 -3.61
C ALA A 22 0.94 -16.03 -4.40
N PHE A 23 0.61 -14.77 -4.71
CA PHE A 23 1.54 -13.86 -5.38
C PHE A 23 2.76 -13.55 -4.50
N ALA A 24 2.56 -13.24 -3.22
CA ALA A 24 3.63 -12.99 -2.25
C ALA A 24 4.57 -14.19 -2.12
N ARG A 25 4.03 -15.42 -2.13
CA ARG A 25 4.84 -16.64 -2.08
C ARG A 25 5.70 -16.85 -3.31
N VAL A 26 5.20 -16.51 -4.49
CA VAL A 26 5.92 -16.75 -5.75
C VAL A 26 6.90 -15.64 -6.07
N TYR A 27 6.55 -14.37 -5.81
CA TYR A 27 7.32 -13.22 -6.24
C TYR A 27 7.95 -12.41 -5.09
N GLY A 28 7.36 -12.45 -3.90
CA GLY A 28 7.82 -11.72 -2.71
C GLY A 28 8.87 -12.49 -1.91
N GLU A 29 8.54 -13.70 -1.46
CA GLU A 29 9.42 -14.51 -0.60
C GLU A 29 10.83 -14.75 -1.19
N PRO A 30 11.01 -15.01 -2.50
CA PRO A 30 12.36 -15.13 -3.05
C PRO A 30 13.23 -13.88 -2.89
N GLN A 31 12.62 -12.70 -2.76
CA GLN A 31 13.37 -11.46 -2.50
C GLN A 31 13.62 -11.25 -1.02
N VAL A 32 12.70 -11.69 -0.16
CA VAL A 32 12.90 -11.75 1.29
C VAL A 32 14.07 -12.67 1.64
N ASP A 33 14.12 -13.87 1.07
CA ASP A 33 15.18 -14.84 1.31
C ASP A 33 16.57 -14.31 0.87
N LYS A 34 16.63 -13.58 -0.25
CA LYS A 34 17.87 -12.90 -0.69
C LYS A 34 18.31 -11.79 0.26
N ALA A 35 17.35 -11.05 0.82
CA ALA A 35 17.63 -10.00 1.77
C ALA A 35 18.18 -10.57 3.09
N ILE A 36 17.58 -11.66 3.58
CA ILE A 36 18.05 -12.38 4.77
C ILE A 36 19.45 -12.94 4.54
N ALA A 37 19.70 -13.58 3.39
CA ALA A 37 21.03 -14.08 3.07
C ALA A 37 22.10 -12.97 3.01
N PHE A 38 21.72 -11.75 2.61
CA PHE A 38 22.60 -10.58 2.67
C PHE A 38 22.88 -10.15 4.12
N GLU A 39 21.86 -10.11 4.97
CA GLU A 39 21.98 -9.80 6.40
C GLU A 39 22.91 -10.78 7.12
N GLU A 40 22.72 -12.07 6.89
CA GLU A 40 23.55 -13.14 7.46
C GLU A 40 25.02 -13.02 7.03
N GLN A 41 25.28 -12.65 5.77
CA GLN A 41 26.65 -12.41 5.29
C GLN A 41 27.28 -11.19 5.95
N GLN A 42 26.52 -10.12 6.18
CA GLN A 42 27.02 -8.94 6.90
C GLN A 42 27.35 -9.27 8.36
N ALA A 43 26.46 -9.96 9.06
CA ALA A 43 26.67 -10.38 10.45
C ALA A 43 27.91 -11.28 10.57
N GLN A 44 28.07 -12.26 9.66
CA GLN A 44 29.25 -13.13 9.62
C GLN A 44 30.54 -12.34 9.38
N ALA A 45 30.53 -11.37 8.46
CA ALA A 45 31.69 -10.52 8.18
C ALA A 45 32.03 -9.59 9.36
N ALA A 46 31.03 -9.15 10.12
CA ALA A 46 31.19 -8.37 11.34
C ALA A 46 31.61 -9.22 12.57
N GLY A 47 31.62 -10.55 12.44
CA GLY A 47 31.91 -11.47 13.55
C GLY A 47 30.78 -11.57 14.57
N GLU A 48 29.57 -11.18 14.19
CA GLU A 48 28.38 -11.25 15.03
C GLU A 48 27.84 -12.69 15.07
N ALA A 49 27.35 -13.10 16.24
CA ALA A 49 26.69 -14.39 16.37
C ALA A 49 25.36 -14.37 15.60
N PRO A 50 24.95 -15.49 14.98
CA PRO A 50 23.65 -15.58 14.33
C PRO A 50 22.54 -15.19 15.31
N GLU A 51 21.67 -14.28 14.90
CA GLU A 51 20.50 -13.94 15.71
C GLU A 51 19.61 -15.19 15.87
N PRO A 52 19.09 -15.45 17.07
CA PRO A 52 18.23 -16.61 17.29
C PRO A 52 16.91 -16.46 16.51
N GLU A 53 16.59 -17.45 15.68
CA GLU A 53 15.30 -17.53 15.01
C GLU A 53 14.16 -17.71 16.04
N MET A 54 13.46 -16.63 16.39
CA MET A 54 12.29 -16.69 17.28
C MET A 54 11.12 -17.47 16.65
N VAL A 55 10.99 -17.41 15.33
CA VAL A 55 9.97 -18.10 14.54
C VAL A 55 10.61 -18.62 13.27
N SER A 56 10.43 -19.90 12.96
CA SER A 56 11.05 -20.52 11.78
C SER A 56 10.66 -19.82 10.47
N ARG A 57 11.59 -19.76 9.51
CA ARG A 57 11.32 -19.24 8.16
C ARG A 57 10.16 -19.94 7.45
N VAL A 58 9.99 -21.25 7.67
CA VAL A 58 8.86 -22.02 7.13
C VAL A 58 7.53 -21.48 7.65
N THR A 59 7.45 -21.13 8.94
CA THR A 59 6.26 -20.52 9.53
C THR A 59 6.04 -19.11 9.02
N GLN A 60 7.09 -18.28 8.96
CA GLN A 60 7.01 -16.88 8.50
C GLN A 60 6.50 -16.81 7.05
N ALA A 61 7.14 -17.53 6.12
CA ALA A 61 6.74 -17.58 4.72
C ALA A 61 5.43 -18.35 4.49
N GLY A 62 5.09 -19.28 5.38
CA GLY A 62 3.92 -20.15 5.27
C GLY A 62 2.68 -19.56 5.94
N ILE A 63 2.27 -20.19 7.04
CA ILE A 63 1.01 -19.88 7.72
C ILE A 63 1.01 -18.48 8.37
N GLY A 64 2.18 -17.96 8.76
CA GLY A 64 2.33 -16.60 9.28
C GLY A 64 1.95 -15.55 8.25
N LEU A 65 2.60 -15.57 7.08
CA LEU A 65 2.28 -14.71 5.95
C LEU A 65 0.82 -14.88 5.51
N ALA A 66 0.33 -16.12 5.37
CA ALA A 66 -1.06 -16.38 5.00
C ALA A 66 -2.03 -15.71 5.97
N THR A 67 -1.81 -15.86 7.28
CA THR A 67 -2.67 -15.28 8.32
C THR A 67 -2.67 -13.75 8.22
N GLY A 68 -1.49 -13.12 8.10
CA GLY A 68 -1.37 -11.67 8.00
C GLY A 68 -2.09 -11.11 6.77
N VAL A 69 -1.84 -11.67 5.59
CA VAL A 69 -2.43 -11.20 4.33
C VAL A 69 -3.94 -11.43 4.28
N LEU A 70 -4.44 -12.55 4.82
CA LEU A 70 -5.88 -12.84 4.86
C LEU A 70 -6.63 -11.88 5.80
N VAL A 71 -6.12 -11.67 7.01
CA VAL A 71 -6.73 -10.74 7.97
C VAL A 71 -6.71 -9.31 7.41
N TYR A 72 -5.58 -8.90 6.81
CA TYR A 72 -5.46 -7.61 6.14
C TYR A 72 -6.47 -7.46 4.99
N GLY A 73 -6.56 -8.48 4.12
CA GLY A 73 -7.50 -8.49 3.00
C GLY A 73 -8.96 -8.40 3.47
N ALA A 74 -9.33 -9.15 4.51
CA ALA A 74 -10.67 -9.07 5.10
C ALA A 74 -10.98 -7.68 5.64
N ALA A 75 -10.03 -7.07 6.37
CA ALA A 75 -10.16 -5.71 6.90
C ALA A 75 -10.32 -4.68 5.78
N LEU A 76 -9.48 -4.72 4.75
CA LEU A 76 -9.57 -3.84 3.59
C LEU A 76 -10.89 -4.01 2.83
N GLY A 77 -11.32 -5.25 2.57
CA GLY A 77 -12.60 -5.52 1.93
C GLY A 77 -13.79 -5.00 2.74
N GLY A 78 -13.70 -5.10 4.06
CA GLY A 78 -14.66 -4.50 5.00
C GLY A 78 -14.68 -2.98 4.91
N LEU A 79 -13.53 -2.31 5.03
CA LEU A 79 -13.41 -0.85 4.90
C LEU A 79 -13.92 -0.37 3.54
N PHE A 80 -13.53 -1.04 2.45
CA PHE A 80 -13.99 -0.76 1.10
C PHE A 80 -15.52 -0.79 1.01
N SER A 81 -16.16 -1.79 1.61
CA SER A 81 -17.62 -1.91 1.61
C SER A 81 -18.33 -0.79 2.36
N LEU A 82 -17.73 -0.28 3.44
CA LEU A 82 -18.25 0.86 4.21
C LEU A 82 -18.11 2.17 3.41
N VAL A 83 -16.94 2.37 2.78
CA VAL A 83 -16.70 3.50 1.89
C VAL A 83 -17.65 3.45 0.69
N PHE A 84 -17.90 2.27 0.12
CA PHE A 84 -18.88 2.09 -0.94
C PHE A 84 -20.29 2.45 -0.48
N ALA A 85 -20.73 1.94 0.68
CA ALA A 85 -22.04 2.26 1.23
C ALA A 85 -22.23 3.77 1.44
N TYR A 86 -21.16 4.47 1.82
CA TYR A 86 -21.16 5.92 1.93
C TYR A 86 -21.12 6.62 0.57
N ALA A 87 -20.26 6.23 -0.37
CA ALA A 87 -20.09 6.99 -1.61
C ALA A 87 -21.19 6.71 -2.65
N TYR A 88 -21.85 5.56 -2.59
CA TYR A 88 -22.87 5.17 -3.57
C TYR A 88 -24.03 6.17 -3.59
N GLY A 89 -24.37 6.66 -4.79
CA GLY A 89 -25.35 7.72 -5.01
C GLY A 89 -24.84 9.14 -4.74
N ARG A 90 -23.63 9.32 -4.17
CA ARG A 90 -23.01 10.64 -3.97
C ARG A 90 -22.08 11.05 -5.11
N LEU A 91 -21.59 10.09 -5.91
CA LEU A 91 -20.67 10.32 -7.03
C LEU A 91 -21.40 10.50 -8.38
N GLY A 92 -22.56 11.18 -8.38
CA GLY A 92 -23.38 11.42 -9.56
C GLY A 92 -24.25 10.21 -9.94
N SER A 93 -24.47 10.01 -11.24
CA SER A 93 -25.35 8.96 -11.79
C SER A 93 -24.65 7.61 -12.00
N LEU A 94 -23.50 7.37 -11.35
CA LEU A 94 -22.75 6.12 -11.49
C LEU A 94 -23.53 4.93 -10.91
N GLY A 95 -23.64 3.87 -11.71
CA GLY A 95 -24.13 2.58 -11.22
C GLY A 95 -23.19 1.95 -10.18
N PRO A 96 -23.60 0.84 -9.54
CA PRO A 96 -22.85 0.23 -8.46
C PRO A 96 -21.48 -0.31 -8.91
N ARG A 97 -21.39 -0.89 -10.11
CA ARG A 97 -20.12 -1.38 -10.67
C ARG A 97 -19.12 -0.25 -10.91
N SER A 98 -19.56 0.83 -11.55
CA SER A 98 -18.71 1.99 -11.85
C SER A 98 -18.27 2.72 -10.58
N THR A 99 -19.18 2.86 -9.60
CA THR A 99 -18.84 3.42 -8.29
C THR A 99 -17.77 2.58 -7.59
N SER A 100 -17.94 1.25 -7.59
CA SER A 100 -16.95 0.34 -7.00
C SER A 100 -15.60 0.44 -7.71
N ALA A 101 -15.57 0.42 -9.04
CA ALA A 101 -14.33 0.54 -9.80
C ALA A 101 -13.62 1.87 -9.55
N LEU A 102 -14.36 2.97 -9.50
CA LEU A 102 -13.81 4.30 -9.21
C LEU A 102 -13.24 4.35 -7.79
N LEU A 103 -13.97 3.86 -6.79
CA LEU A 103 -13.46 3.81 -5.42
C LEU A 103 -12.22 2.94 -5.28
N ALA A 104 -12.17 1.79 -5.99
CA ALA A 104 -11.02 0.91 -5.96
C ALA A 104 -9.80 1.61 -6.55
N LEU A 105 -9.95 2.29 -7.69
CA LEU A 105 -8.89 3.07 -8.31
C LEU A 105 -8.40 4.21 -7.41
N LEU A 106 -9.31 5.05 -6.91
CA LEU A 106 -8.94 6.20 -6.08
C LEU A 106 -8.34 5.75 -4.73
N GLY A 107 -8.89 4.70 -4.13
CA GLY A 107 -8.37 4.10 -2.90
C GLY A 107 -6.98 3.51 -3.09
N PHE A 108 -6.77 2.76 -4.17
CA PHE A 108 -5.46 2.21 -4.53
C PHE A 108 -4.42 3.32 -4.76
N LEU A 109 -4.79 4.37 -5.50
CA LEU A 109 -3.91 5.53 -5.68
C LEU A 109 -3.56 6.21 -4.36
N ALA A 110 -4.56 6.45 -3.51
CA ALA A 110 -4.39 7.21 -2.28
C ALA A 110 -3.62 6.42 -1.20
N VAL A 111 -3.90 5.13 -1.05
CA VAL A 111 -3.38 4.32 0.06
C VAL A 111 -2.13 3.54 -0.32
N ILE A 112 -1.97 3.15 -1.59
CA ILE A 112 -0.86 2.30 -2.04
C ILE A 112 0.14 3.10 -2.87
N VAL A 113 -0.29 3.65 -4.01
CA VAL A 113 0.64 4.24 -4.99
C VAL A 113 1.34 5.47 -4.41
N VAL A 114 0.59 6.44 -3.92
CA VAL A 114 1.14 7.71 -3.46
C VAL A 114 2.10 7.55 -2.29
N PRO A 115 1.78 6.81 -1.22
CA PRO A 115 2.73 6.52 -0.15
C PRO A 115 3.97 5.77 -0.66
N SER A 116 3.80 4.78 -1.55
CA SER A 116 4.93 4.01 -2.11
C SER A 116 5.86 4.85 -3.00
N LEU A 117 5.36 5.93 -3.62
CA LEU A 117 6.19 6.85 -4.42
C LEU A 117 7.11 7.71 -3.55
N LYS A 118 6.75 8.00 -2.30
CA LYS A 118 7.59 8.79 -1.37
C LYS A 118 8.41 7.88 -0.45
N TYR A 119 7.79 6.86 0.11
CA TYR A 119 8.38 5.93 1.07
C TYR A 119 8.14 4.49 0.59
N PRO A 120 8.88 4.02 -0.43
CA PRO A 120 8.70 2.67 -0.98
C PRO A 120 9.03 1.60 0.06
N ALA A 121 8.48 0.40 -0.14
CA ALA A 121 8.79 -0.75 0.70
C ALA A 121 10.29 -1.09 0.66
N ASN A 122 10.83 -1.48 1.81
CA ASN A 122 12.21 -1.98 1.93
C ASN A 122 12.14 -3.46 2.33
N PRO A 123 12.97 -4.33 1.73
CA PRO A 123 13.07 -5.71 2.18
C PRO A 123 13.67 -5.78 3.59
N PRO A 124 13.62 -6.94 4.25
CA PRO A 124 14.46 -7.22 5.41
C PRO A 124 15.94 -6.90 5.12
N ALA A 125 16.76 -6.65 6.14
CA ALA A 125 18.14 -6.16 6.02
C ALA A 125 18.35 -4.71 5.53
N VAL A 126 17.34 -4.07 4.91
CA VAL A 126 17.45 -2.67 4.44
C VAL A 126 16.87 -1.67 5.45
N GLY A 127 16.05 -2.12 6.40
CA GLY A 127 15.55 -1.24 7.47
C GLY A 127 16.65 -0.93 8.48
N ASN A 128 16.66 0.30 9.01
CA ASN A 128 17.54 0.66 10.12
C ASN A 128 16.71 0.77 11.42
N PRO A 129 17.07 0.04 12.50
CA PRO A 129 16.36 0.08 13.78
C PRO A 129 16.25 1.49 14.40
N GLU A 130 17.22 2.36 14.15
CA GLU A 130 17.23 3.73 14.69
C GLU A 130 16.19 4.64 14.01
N THR A 131 15.84 4.37 12.76
CA THR A 131 14.95 5.21 11.95
C THR A 131 13.61 4.54 11.63
N ILE A 132 13.43 3.25 11.97
CA ILE A 132 12.24 2.47 11.63
C ILE A 132 10.96 3.13 12.14
N ALA A 133 10.93 3.59 13.40
CA ALA A 133 9.78 4.26 13.99
C ALA A 133 9.44 5.55 13.24
N TYR A 134 10.46 6.37 12.98
CA TYR A 134 10.31 7.64 12.27
C TYR A 134 9.80 7.46 10.84
N ARG A 135 10.34 6.48 10.11
CA ARG A 135 9.89 6.15 8.75
C ARG A 135 8.45 5.61 8.75
N THR A 136 8.08 4.80 9.74
CA THR A 136 6.70 4.33 9.91
C THR A 136 5.73 5.49 10.17
N GLU A 137 6.07 6.42 11.05
CA GLU A 137 5.27 7.62 11.31
C GLU A 137 5.06 8.45 10.04
N LEU A 138 6.14 8.72 9.30
CA LEU A 138 6.08 9.45 8.04
C LEU A 138 5.24 8.74 6.98
N PHE A 139 5.31 7.41 6.92
CA PHE A 139 4.47 6.61 6.03
C PHE A 139 2.98 6.76 6.38
N PHE A 140 2.62 6.72 7.66
CA PHE A 140 1.23 6.95 8.10
C PHE A 140 0.77 8.39 7.84
N ILE A 141 1.63 9.39 8.09
CA ILE A 141 1.35 10.80 7.74
C ILE A 141 1.08 10.92 6.24
N MET A 142 1.88 10.26 5.40
CA MET A 142 1.71 10.26 3.95
C MET A 142 0.37 9.63 3.52
N ILE A 143 -0.04 8.52 4.15
CA ILE A 143 -1.36 7.92 3.92
C ILE A 143 -2.48 8.92 4.25
N VAL A 144 -2.42 9.55 5.43
CA VAL A 144 -3.44 10.50 5.88
C VAL A 144 -3.55 11.69 4.93
N ILE A 145 -2.42 12.31 4.56
CA ILE A 145 -2.39 13.44 3.63
C ILE A 145 -2.93 13.02 2.25
N SER A 146 -2.52 11.84 1.76
CA SER A 146 -2.96 11.32 0.47
C SER A 146 -4.48 11.08 0.42
N ILE A 147 -5.05 10.47 1.46
CA ILE A 147 -6.50 10.28 1.59
C ILE A 147 -7.21 11.64 1.64
N ALA A 148 -6.74 12.58 2.46
CA ALA A 148 -7.33 13.90 2.59
C ALA A 148 -7.30 14.67 1.25
N ALA A 149 -6.16 14.65 0.55
CA ALA A 149 -6.00 15.26 -0.77
C ALA A 149 -6.92 14.61 -1.81
N MET A 150 -7.08 13.28 -1.77
CA MET A 150 -7.97 12.55 -2.68
C MET A 150 -9.43 12.92 -2.44
N VAL A 151 -9.88 12.98 -1.17
CA VAL A 151 -11.24 13.41 -0.82
C VAL A 151 -11.48 14.86 -1.27
N ALA A 152 -10.52 15.76 -1.04
CA ALA A 152 -10.61 17.14 -1.49
C ALA A 152 -10.68 17.25 -3.03
N ALA A 153 -9.90 16.44 -3.75
CA ALA A 153 -9.93 16.39 -5.22
C ALA A 153 -11.29 15.91 -5.75
N VAL A 154 -11.86 14.85 -5.17
CA VAL A 154 -13.22 14.39 -5.53
C VAL A 154 -14.25 15.47 -5.25
N GLY A 155 -14.17 16.15 -4.09
CA GLY A 155 -15.06 17.26 -3.76
C GLY A 155 -14.92 18.44 -4.73
N LEU A 156 -13.70 18.75 -5.17
CA LEU A 156 -13.43 19.77 -6.19
C LEU A 156 -14.04 19.38 -7.54
N ALA A 157 -13.88 18.13 -7.98
CA ALA A 157 -14.47 17.63 -9.22
C ALA A 157 -16.01 17.78 -9.20
N GLN A 158 -16.65 17.38 -8.10
CA GLN A 158 -18.11 17.52 -7.94
C GLN A 158 -18.58 18.98 -8.01
N ARG A 159 -17.86 19.90 -7.36
CA ARG A 159 -18.17 21.34 -7.39
C ARG A 159 -18.01 21.96 -8.77
N LEU A 160 -17.04 21.50 -9.55
CA LEU A 160 -16.76 22.02 -10.89
C LEU A 160 -17.61 21.37 -11.98
N TRP A 161 -18.30 20.25 -11.67
CA TRP A 161 -19.09 19.50 -12.64
C TRP A 161 -20.13 20.37 -13.36
N SER A 162 -20.89 21.20 -12.64
CA SER A 162 -21.94 22.04 -13.22
C SER A 162 -21.39 23.13 -14.14
N LYS A 163 -20.13 23.55 -13.96
CA LYS A 163 -19.50 24.64 -14.72
C LYS A 163 -18.66 24.13 -15.89
N LEU A 164 -17.94 23.03 -15.70
CA LEU A 164 -16.93 22.54 -16.65
C LEU A 164 -17.31 21.20 -17.30
N GLY A 165 -18.39 20.57 -16.83
CA GLY A 165 -18.73 19.19 -17.17
C GLY A 165 -17.84 18.17 -16.43
N ALA A 166 -18.26 16.89 -16.44
CA ALA A 166 -17.59 15.82 -15.70
C ALA A 166 -16.12 15.63 -16.10
N TRP A 167 -15.83 15.68 -17.40
CA TRP A 167 -14.51 15.41 -17.96
C TRP A 167 -13.48 16.46 -17.52
N ASN A 168 -13.74 17.74 -17.81
CA ASN A 168 -12.81 18.82 -17.47
C ASN A 168 -12.69 19.02 -15.95
N ALA A 169 -13.80 18.86 -15.21
CA ALA A 169 -13.76 18.91 -13.75
C ALA A 169 -12.86 17.82 -13.14
N SER A 170 -12.90 16.60 -13.71
CA SER A 170 -12.04 15.50 -13.27
C SER A 170 -10.56 15.75 -13.60
N ILE A 171 -10.24 16.33 -14.76
CA ILE A 171 -8.88 16.72 -15.12
C ILE A 171 -8.34 17.77 -14.14
N VAL A 172 -9.12 18.83 -13.87
CA VAL A 172 -8.72 19.90 -12.94
C VAL A 172 -8.48 19.34 -11.53
N ALA A 173 -9.37 18.47 -11.05
CA ALA A 173 -9.20 17.81 -9.76
C ALA A 173 -7.97 16.90 -9.70
N GLY A 174 -7.72 16.13 -10.77
CA GLY A 174 -6.51 15.30 -10.89
C GLY A 174 -5.23 16.12 -10.87
N LEU A 175 -5.18 17.24 -11.60
CA LEU A 175 -4.05 18.16 -11.57
C LEU A 175 -3.86 18.79 -10.18
N ALA A 176 -4.93 19.22 -9.52
CA ALA A 176 -4.86 19.74 -8.16
C ALA A 176 -4.31 18.70 -7.17
N PHE A 177 -4.74 17.44 -7.29
CA PHE A 177 -4.20 16.34 -6.50
C PHE A 177 -2.69 16.15 -6.74
N LEU A 178 -2.25 16.17 -8.00
CA LEU A 178 -0.83 16.05 -8.34
C LEU A 178 0.01 17.21 -7.80
N VAL A 179 -0.52 18.44 -7.81
CA VAL A 179 0.15 19.60 -7.21
C VAL A 179 0.30 19.41 -5.70
N VAL A 180 -0.76 18.99 -5.00
CA VAL A 180 -0.69 18.70 -3.56
C VAL A 180 0.32 17.59 -3.29
N PHE A 181 0.31 16.51 -4.07
CA PHE A 181 1.30 15.44 -3.95
C PHE A 181 2.74 15.95 -4.13
N ALA A 182 3.00 16.78 -5.14
CA ALA A 182 4.33 17.34 -5.39
C ALA A 182 4.81 18.21 -4.21
N LEU A 183 3.92 19.05 -3.65
CA LEU A 183 4.22 19.88 -2.50
C LEU A 183 4.53 19.05 -1.25
N VAL A 184 3.72 18.02 -0.97
CA VAL A 184 3.93 17.12 0.18
C VAL A 184 5.21 16.31 0.01
N LYS A 185 5.46 15.80 -1.20
CA LYS A 185 6.70 15.08 -1.53
C LYS A 185 7.94 15.94 -1.29
N ALA A 186 7.87 17.24 -1.61
CA ALA A 186 8.97 18.19 -1.40
C ALA A 186 9.10 18.62 0.07
N ALA A 187 7.99 18.71 0.82
CA ALA A 187 7.99 19.15 2.22
C ALA A 187 8.42 18.05 3.19
N LEU A 188 8.06 16.80 2.92
CA LEU A 188 8.43 15.67 3.76
C LEU A 188 9.89 15.23 3.50
N PRO A 189 10.64 14.81 4.53
CA PRO A 189 12.05 14.44 4.38
C PRO A 189 12.22 13.18 3.53
N ASP A 190 13.37 13.08 2.87
CA ASP A 190 13.81 11.83 2.24
C ASP A 190 14.53 10.95 3.27
N ILE A 191 14.28 9.65 3.22
CA ILE A 191 14.95 8.65 4.05
C ILE A 191 15.56 7.61 3.12
N ASN A 192 16.89 7.47 3.19
CA ASN A 192 17.61 6.42 2.49
C ASN A 192 18.35 5.55 3.51
N GLU A 193 17.86 4.34 3.69
CA GLU A 193 18.43 3.32 4.59
C GLU A 193 19.15 2.22 3.79
N VAL A 194 19.20 2.32 2.46
CA VAL A 194 19.75 1.27 1.60
C VAL A 194 21.26 1.20 1.77
N PRO A 195 21.83 0.06 2.23
CA PRO A 195 23.28 -0.12 2.29
C PRO A 195 23.92 0.00 0.90
N GLU A 196 25.11 0.60 0.83
CA GLU A 196 25.80 0.84 -0.46
C GLU A 196 26.07 -0.44 -1.26
N ASN A 197 26.24 -1.56 -0.56
CA ASN A 197 26.52 -2.87 -1.13
C ASN A 197 25.26 -3.74 -1.30
N PHE A 198 24.06 -3.23 -0.98
CA PHE A 198 22.82 -3.97 -1.21
C PHE A 198 22.47 -4.02 -2.70
N SER A 199 22.02 -5.18 -3.17
CA SER A 199 21.70 -5.34 -4.60
C SER A 199 20.52 -4.47 -5.04
N ALA A 200 20.79 -3.51 -5.91
CA ALA A 200 19.76 -2.67 -6.53
C ALA A 200 18.68 -3.50 -7.26
N THR A 201 19.07 -4.63 -7.86
CA THR A 201 18.15 -5.55 -8.53
C THR A 201 17.19 -6.21 -7.54
N VAL A 202 17.70 -6.69 -6.39
CA VAL A 202 16.85 -7.30 -5.35
C VAL A 202 15.91 -6.25 -4.77
N LEU A 203 16.41 -5.05 -4.48
CA LEU A 203 15.60 -3.93 -4.00
C LEU A 203 14.45 -3.59 -4.96
N TRP A 204 14.76 -3.48 -6.25
CA TRP A 204 13.77 -3.21 -7.28
C TRP A 204 12.73 -4.33 -7.38
N GLN A 205 13.16 -5.59 -7.48
CA GLN A 205 12.27 -6.74 -7.57
C GLN A 205 11.36 -6.85 -6.34
N PHE A 206 11.89 -6.59 -5.15
CA PHE A 206 11.11 -6.57 -3.91
C PHE A 206 10.03 -5.47 -3.94
N ARG A 207 10.36 -4.26 -4.40
CA ARG A 207 9.41 -3.14 -4.50
C ARG A 207 8.31 -3.42 -5.52
N VAL A 208 8.67 -3.99 -6.67
CA VAL A 208 7.70 -4.41 -7.69
C VAL A 208 6.80 -5.53 -7.16
N ALA A 209 7.36 -6.53 -6.48
CA ALA A 209 6.58 -7.60 -5.86
C ALA A 209 5.64 -7.06 -4.77
N SER A 210 6.11 -6.13 -3.94
CA SER A 210 5.32 -5.47 -2.90
C SER A 210 4.13 -4.69 -3.47
N LEU A 211 4.31 -4.00 -4.60
CA LEU A 211 3.22 -3.37 -5.33
C LEU A 211 2.28 -4.41 -5.96
N GLY A 212 2.82 -5.49 -6.52
CA GLY A 212 2.05 -6.59 -7.11
C GLY A 212 1.15 -7.32 -6.12
N ILE A 213 1.55 -7.43 -4.85
CA ILE A 213 0.72 -7.97 -3.76
C ILE A 213 -0.56 -7.14 -3.54
N GLN A 214 -0.55 -5.86 -3.90
CA GLN A 214 -1.65 -4.91 -3.66
C GLN A 214 -2.59 -4.75 -4.87
N LEU A 215 -2.32 -5.39 -6.00
CA LEU A 215 -3.11 -5.35 -7.24
C LEU A 215 -4.12 -6.49 -7.30
#